data_AF-A0A2N1PK91-F1
#
_entry.id   AF-A0A2N1PK91-F1
#
_cell.length_a   1.000
_cell.length_b   1.000
_cell.length_c   1.000
_cell.angle_alpha   90.00
_cell.angle_beta   90.00
_cell.angle_gamma   90.00
#
_symmetry.space_group_name_H-M   'P 1'
#
loop_
_entity.id
_entity.type
_entity.pdbx_description
1 polymer ?
#
loop_
_entity_poly.entity_id
_entity_poly.type
_entity_poly.pdbx_seq_one_letter_code
_entity_poly.pdbx_strand_id
1 'polypeptide(L)'
;MSSDVGEKMDNQKYTIRREKDIVLLELRNEIDSSAGLAELIELTESLLQAGEDKVIINLDKVTFVDSSAVGWLIRLKKQTNATGGDLKLVQAPEFVIRLLGILHLEKLLEIYGDEEAALDGFKVVCPSCSRKIERNDPFCRFCGHRMKAVEE
;
A
#
# COMPACT_ATOMS: atom_id res chain seq x y z
N MET A 1 1.24 28.69 7.82
CA MET A 1 2.31 28.59 6.81
C MET A 1 2.89 27.19 6.96
N SER A 2 2.26 26.20 6.33
CA SER A 2 2.65 24.80 6.43
C SER A 2 3.41 24.45 5.17
N SER A 3 4.73 24.38 5.30
CA SER A 3 5.65 24.00 4.24
C SER A 3 5.74 22.48 4.20
N ASP A 4 4.83 21.83 3.49
CA ASP A 4 4.99 20.42 3.09
C ASP A 4 5.97 20.36 1.91
N VAL A 5 7.26 20.29 2.23
CA VAL A 5 8.30 19.95 1.27
C VAL A 5 8.28 18.43 1.14
N GLY A 6 7.72 17.92 0.05
CA GLY A 6 7.82 16.51 -0.29
C GLY A 6 9.29 16.13 -0.47
N GLU A 7 9.88 15.51 0.55
CA GLU A 7 11.20 14.91 0.48
C GLU A 7 11.15 13.72 -0.49
N LYS A 8 11.69 13.93 -1.69
CA LYS A 8 12.04 12.83 -2.58
C LYS A 8 13.34 12.22 -2.07
N MET A 9 13.25 11.04 -1.48
CA MET A 9 14.42 10.21 -1.22
C MET A 9 14.54 9.24 -2.40
N ASP A 10 15.61 9.41 -3.18
CA ASP A 10 15.93 8.60 -4.35
C ASP A 10 17.16 7.76 -4.00
N ASN A 11 17.00 6.44 -4.06
CA ASN A 11 18.11 5.51 -4.05
C ASN A 11 17.96 4.59 -5.26
N GLN A 12 19.04 3.94 -5.69
CA GLN A 12 19.07 3.11 -6.90
C GLN A 12 18.01 1.96 -6.90
N LYS A 13 17.42 1.64 -5.73
CA LYS A 13 16.45 0.56 -5.51
C LYS A 13 15.00 1.03 -5.38
N TYR A 14 14.74 2.25 -4.92
CA TYR A 14 13.37 2.75 -4.72
C TYR A 14 13.30 4.28 -4.73
N THR A 15 12.12 4.80 -5.01
CA THR A 15 11.79 6.22 -4.79
C THR A 15 10.55 6.36 -3.95
N ILE A 16 10.54 7.35 -3.05
CA ILE A 16 9.38 7.68 -2.22
C ILE A 16 8.76 9.02 -2.66
N ARG A 17 7.44 9.04 -2.73
CA ARG A 17 6.61 10.25 -2.88
C ARG A 17 5.49 10.22 -1.86
N ARG A 18 5.03 11.40 -1.47
CA ARG A 18 3.86 11.57 -0.60
C ARG A 18 2.79 12.31 -1.37
N GLU A 19 1.57 11.80 -1.31
CA GLU A 19 0.38 12.47 -1.83
C GLU A 19 -0.70 12.47 -0.76
N LYS A 20 -0.96 13.65 -0.18
CA LYS A 20 -1.84 13.80 1.00
C LYS A 20 -1.31 12.95 2.17
N ASP A 21 -2.11 12.03 2.66
CA ASP A 21 -1.83 11.08 3.72
C ASP A 21 -1.38 9.70 3.21
N ILE A 22 -1.05 9.59 1.91
CA ILE A 22 -0.66 8.33 1.26
C ILE A 22 0.81 8.40 0.83
N VAL A 23 1.55 7.36 1.17
CA VAL A 23 2.93 7.15 0.71
C VAL A 23 2.92 6.30 -0.56
N LEU A 24 3.57 6.80 -1.61
CA LEU A 24 3.79 6.08 -2.86
C LEU A 24 5.26 5.66 -2.94
N LEU A 25 5.49 4.35 -2.94
CA LEU A 25 6.80 3.72 -3.00
C LEU A 25 6.98 3.00 -4.33
N GLU A 26 7.82 3.53 -5.21
CA GLU A 26 8.19 2.86 -6.46
C GLU A 26 9.41 1.99 -6.21
N LEU A 27 9.29 0.68 -6.44
CA LEU A 27 10.39 -0.28 -6.30
C LEU A 27 10.98 -0.60 -7.67
N ARG A 28 12.29 -0.86 -7.71
CA ARG A 28 13.05 -1.09 -8.94
C ARG A 28 13.97 -2.29 -8.80
N ASN A 29 14.21 -2.96 -9.92
CA ASN A 29 15.10 -4.11 -10.05
C ASN A 29 14.64 -5.30 -9.20
N GLU A 30 15.58 -6.01 -8.59
CA GLU A 30 15.31 -7.24 -7.84
C GLU A 30 14.98 -6.91 -6.38
N ILE A 31 13.94 -7.55 -5.84
CA ILE A 31 13.60 -7.51 -4.43
C ILE A 31 13.78 -8.94 -3.90
N ASP A 32 14.91 -9.19 -3.24
CA ASP A 32 15.30 -10.50 -2.75
C ASP A 32 15.82 -10.40 -1.30
N SER A 33 16.28 -11.51 -0.73
CA SER A 33 16.90 -11.53 0.61
C SER A 33 18.19 -10.69 0.77
N SER A 34 18.60 -9.90 -0.23
CA SER A 34 19.76 -9.02 -0.13
C SER A 34 19.54 -7.84 0.83
N ALA A 35 20.60 -7.04 1.03
CA ALA A 35 20.53 -5.81 1.80
C ALA A 35 19.42 -4.84 1.34
N GLY A 36 19.00 -4.92 0.07
CA GLY A 36 17.88 -4.09 -0.43
C GLY A 36 16.57 -4.33 0.32
N LEU A 37 16.25 -5.56 0.69
CA LEU A 37 15.02 -5.84 1.43
C LEU A 37 15.10 -5.40 2.89
N ALA A 38 16.26 -5.50 3.52
CA ALA A 38 16.46 -4.98 4.88
C ALA A 38 16.23 -3.45 4.94
N GLU A 39 16.77 -2.72 3.97
CA GLU A 39 16.53 -1.27 3.84
C GLU A 39 15.04 -0.94 3.66
N LEU A 40 14.31 -1.73 2.86
CA LEU A 40 12.86 -1.54 2.66
C LEU A 40 12.05 -1.85 3.93
N ILE A 41 12.46 -2.86 4.70
CA ILE A 41 11.85 -3.18 5.99
C ILE A 41 12.04 -2.00 6.96
N GLU A 42 13.27 -1.52 7.14
CA GLU A 42 13.54 -0.39 8.04
C GLU A 42 12.81 0.89 7.60
N LEU A 43 12.81 1.19 6.30
CA LEU A 43 12.07 2.30 5.74
C LEU A 43 10.58 2.18 6.10
N THR A 44 9.94 1.06 5.75
CA THR A 44 8.51 0.90 5.98
C THR A 44 8.14 0.87 7.45
N GLU A 45 8.97 0.30 8.32
CA GLU A 45 8.78 0.38 9.77
C GLU A 45 8.85 1.84 10.27
N SER A 46 9.76 2.66 9.75
CA SER A 46 9.85 4.08 10.10
C SER A 46 8.64 4.90 9.64
N LEU A 47 8.11 4.63 8.44
CA LEU A 47 6.89 5.27 7.92
C LEU A 47 5.70 4.95 8.82
N LEU A 48 5.52 3.68 9.19
CA LEU A 48 4.45 3.26 10.08
C LEU A 48 4.56 3.88 11.48
N GLN A 49 5.78 3.99 12.03
CA GLN A 49 6.02 4.68 13.31
C GLN A 49 5.67 6.17 13.25
N ALA A 50 5.80 6.79 12.07
CA ALA A 50 5.39 8.18 11.83
C ALA A 50 3.87 8.34 11.60
N GLY A 51 3.10 7.24 11.60
CA GLY A 51 1.67 7.23 11.33
C GLY A 51 1.32 7.25 9.83
N GLU A 52 2.30 7.04 8.96
CA GLU A 52 2.11 6.97 7.51
C GLU A 52 1.74 5.53 7.10
N ASP A 53 0.48 5.14 7.34
CA ASP A 53 0.01 3.76 7.22
C ASP A 53 -0.84 3.46 5.98
N LYS A 54 -1.08 4.46 5.13
CA LYS A 54 -1.64 4.27 3.79
C LYS A 54 -0.51 4.22 2.78
N VAL A 55 -0.22 3.03 2.26
CA VAL A 55 0.94 2.80 1.38
C VAL A 55 0.47 2.22 0.04
N ILE A 56 0.98 2.80 -1.04
CA ILE A 56 0.90 2.26 -2.39
C ILE A 56 2.31 1.85 -2.81
N ILE A 57 2.48 0.59 -3.22
CA ILE A 57 3.74 0.11 -3.80
C ILE A 57 3.58 -0.09 -5.31
N ASN A 58 4.39 0.63 -6.08
CA ASN A 58 4.50 0.44 -7.53
C ASN A 58 5.61 -0.58 -7.86
N LEU A 59 5.22 -1.62 -8.59
CA LEU A 59 6.08 -2.75 -8.94
C LEU A 59 6.46 -2.80 -10.44
N ASP A 60 6.12 -1.78 -11.24
CA ASP A 60 6.33 -1.75 -12.70
C ASP A 60 7.78 -2.02 -13.11
N LYS A 61 8.74 -1.52 -12.30
CA LYS A 61 10.18 -1.63 -12.55
C LYS A 61 10.83 -2.80 -11.80
N VAL A 62 10.04 -3.67 -11.17
CA VAL A 62 10.54 -4.84 -10.45
C VAL A 62 10.78 -5.98 -11.44
N THR A 63 12.00 -6.50 -11.46
CA THR A 63 12.44 -7.55 -12.39
C THR A 63 12.44 -8.94 -11.77
N PHE A 64 12.45 -9.03 -10.43
CA PHE A 64 12.49 -10.30 -9.70
C PHE A 64 11.97 -10.14 -8.27
N VAL A 65 11.28 -11.16 -7.76
CA VAL A 65 10.90 -11.28 -6.33
C VAL A 65 11.14 -12.71 -5.84
N ASP A 66 11.64 -12.85 -4.61
CA ASP A 66 11.75 -14.14 -3.91
C ASP A 66 10.66 -14.31 -2.82
N SER A 67 10.73 -15.42 -2.07
CA SER A 67 9.81 -15.66 -0.95
C SER A 67 9.94 -14.64 0.18
N SER A 68 11.13 -14.05 0.36
CA SER A 68 11.41 -13.07 1.41
C SER A 68 10.70 -11.76 1.11
N ALA A 69 10.74 -11.30 -0.13
CA ALA A 69 10.02 -10.14 -0.61
C ALA A 69 8.50 -10.31 -0.48
N VAL A 70 7.96 -11.47 -0.85
CA VAL A 70 6.54 -11.78 -0.65
C VAL A 70 6.18 -11.78 0.84
N GLY A 71 6.99 -12.40 1.69
CA GLY A 71 6.78 -12.42 3.13
C GLY A 71 6.77 -11.02 3.74
N TRP A 72 7.65 -10.13 3.26
CA TRP A 72 7.65 -8.72 3.64
C TRP A 72 6.38 -7.99 3.22
N LEU A 73 5.91 -8.14 1.97
CA LEU A 73 4.66 -7.51 1.51
C LEU A 73 3.46 -7.91 2.37
N ILE A 74 3.38 -9.20 2.74
CA ILE A 74 2.31 -9.70 3.62
C ILE A 74 2.44 -9.14 5.04
N ARG A 75 3.66 -9.06 5.57
CA ARG A 75 3.89 -8.45 6.88
C ARG A 75 3.50 -6.97 6.87
N LEU A 76 3.90 -6.23 5.85
CA LEU A 76 3.57 -4.82 5.69
C LEU A 76 2.06 -4.61 5.60
N LYS A 77 1.34 -5.41 4.80
CA LYS A 77 -0.14 -5.38 4.72
C LYS A 77 -0.79 -5.53 6.09
N LYS A 78 -0.33 -6.50 6.88
CA LYS A 78 -0.87 -6.71 8.24
C LYS A 78 -0.56 -5.55 9.17
N GLN A 79 0.64 -4.98 9.09
CA GLN A 79 1.04 -3.85 9.91
C GLN A 79 0.26 -2.58 9.57
N THR A 80 0.04 -2.27 8.29
CA THR A 80 -0.79 -1.14 7.85
C THR A 80 -2.24 -1.31 8.29
N ASN A 81 -2.81 -2.52 8.17
CA ASN A 81 -4.17 -2.80 8.61
C ASN A 81 -4.33 -2.61 10.13
N ALA A 82 -3.33 -3.03 10.91
CA ALA A 82 -3.37 -2.96 12.37
C ALA A 82 -3.42 -1.52 12.92
N THR A 83 -2.96 -0.54 12.15
CA THR A 83 -3.02 0.89 12.52
C THR A 83 -4.23 1.61 11.93
N GLY A 84 -5.07 0.92 11.15
CA GLY A 84 -6.23 1.52 10.47
C GLY A 84 -5.90 2.13 9.11
N GLY A 85 -4.70 1.88 8.58
CA GLY A 85 -4.30 2.16 7.21
C GLY A 85 -4.58 0.98 6.27
N ASP A 86 -3.86 0.95 5.14
CA ASP A 86 -3.94 -0.16 4.19
C ASP A 86 -2.73 -0.16 3.24
N LEU A 87 -2.38 -1.35 2.71
CA LEU A 87 -1.38 -1.54 1.66
C LEU A 87 -2.05 -1.94 0.34
N LYS A 88 -1.68 -1.23 -0.73
CA LYS A 88 -2.13 -1.50 -2.11
C LYS A 88 -0.94 -1.62 -3.05
N LEU A 89 -1.06 -2.51 -4.03
CA LEU A 89 -0.03 -2.72 -5.05
C LEU A 89 -0.52 -2.18 -6.39
N VAL A 90 0.38 -1.60 -7.19
CA VAL A 90 0.08 -1.15 -8.55
C VAL A 90 1.11 -1.68 -9.53
N GLN A 91 0.68 -1.88 -10.77
CA GLN A 91 1.54 -2.29 -11.88
C GLN A 91 2.37 -3.55 -11.55
N ALA A 92 1.78 -4.51 -10.82
CA ALA A 92 2.43 -5.77 -10.52
C ALA A 92 2.73 -6.54 -11.83
N PRO A 93 4.00 -6.92 -12.10
CA PRO A 93 4.33 -7.75 -13.24
C PRO A 93 3.61 -9.09 -13.20
N GLU A 94 3.34 -9.71 -14.35
CA GLU A 94 2.60 -10.97 -14.40
C GLU A 94 3.24 -12.09 -13.56
N PHE A 95 4.58 -12.12 -13.45
CA PHE A 95 5.25 -13.13 -12.64
C PHE A 95 4.93 -12.96 -11.15
N VAL A 96 4.80 -11.73 -10.66
CA VAL A 96 4.39 -11.42 -9.28
C VAL A 96 2.94 -11.84 -9.09
N ILE A 97 2.05 -11.49 -10.01
CA ILE A 97 0.62 -11.89 -9.96
C ILE A 97 0.49 -13.41 -9.92
N ARG A 98 1.22 -14.13 -10.79
CA ARG A 98 1.24 -15.61 -10.80
C ARG A 98 1.75 -16.18 -9.49
N LEU A 99 2.83 -15.64 -8.94
CA LEU A 99 3.39 -16.08 -7.67
C LEU A 99 2.39 -15.91 -6.53
N LEU A 100 1.73 -14.74 -6.43
CA LEU A 100 0.70 -14.48 -5.42
C LEU A 100 -0.50 -15.43 -5.58
N GLY A 101 -0.90 -15.74 -6.81
CA GLY A 101 -1.97 -16.69 -7.10
C GLY A 101 -1.65 -18.14 -6.68
N ILE A 102 -0.39 -18.58 -6.87
CA ILE A 102 0.07 -19.90 -6.41
C ILE A 102 0.03 -19.97 -4.88
N LEU A 103 0.33 -18.87 -4.20
CA LEU A 103 0.36 -18.78 -2.75
C LEU A 103 -1.01 -18.48 -2.12
N HIS A 104 -2.07 -18.34 -2.93
CA HIS A 104 -3.41 -17.95 -2.48
C HIS A 104 -3.45 -16.61 -1.73
N LEU A 105 -2.58 -15.68 -2.12
CA LEU A 105 -2.43 -14.37 -1.49
C LEU A 105 -3.19 -13.25 -2.22
N GLU A 106 -3.84 -13.55 -3.35
CA GLU A 106 -4.61 -12.60 -4.16
C GLU A 106 -5.77 -11.95 -3.41
N LYS A 107 -6.26 -12.58 -2.34
CA LYS A 107 -7.32 -12.02 -1.49
C LYS A 107 -6.77 -11.07 -0.42
N LEU A 108 -5.49 -11.20 -0.07
CA LEU A 108 -4.84 -10.38 0.95
C LEU A 108 -4.23 -9.12 0.36
N LEU A 109 -3.68 -9.19 -0.85
CA LEU A 109 -3.05 -8.07 -1.53
C LEU A 109 -3.95 -7.57 -2.66
N GLU A 110 -4.56 -6.40 -2.48
CA GLU A 110 -5.28 -5.72 -3.56
C GLU A 110 -4.26 -5.16 -4.58
N ILE A 111 -4.39 -5.59 -5.83
CA ILE A 111 -3.53 -5.17 -6.96
C ILE A 111 -4.38 -4.36 -7.94
N TYR A 112 -3.89 -3.18 -8.30
CA TYR A 112 -4.54 -2.27 -9.24
C TYR A 112 -3.67 -2.05 -10.49
N GLY A 113 -4.30 -1.58 -11.57
CA GLY A 113 -3.61 -1.30 -12.82
C GLY A 113 -2.72 -0.06 -12.78
N ASP A 114 -3.08 0.94 -11.96
CA ASP A 114 -2.39 2.22 -11.86
C ASP A 114 -2.57 2.86 -10.46
N GLU A 115 -1.82 3.94 -10.23
CA GLU A 115 -1.86 4.73 -8.98
C GLU A 115 -3.25 5.32 -8.71
N GLU A 116 -3.96 5.78 -9.74
CA GLU A 116 -5.27 6.42 -9.60
C GLU A 116 -6.32 5.43 -9.08
N ALA A 117 -6.36 4.23 -9.64
CA ALA A 117 -7.24 3.16 -9.20
C ALA A 117 -6.93 2.71 -7.76
N ALA A 118 -5.65 2.66 -7.37
CA ALA A 118 -5.26 2.36 -6.00
C ALA A 118 -5.67 3.46 -5.02
N LEU A 119 -5.49 4.74 -5.38
CA LEU A 119 -5.94 5.90 -4.60
C LEU A 119 -7.45 5.87 -4.38
N ASP A 120 -8.24 5.52 -5.41
CA ASP A 120 -9.67 5.34 -5.26
C ASP A 120 -10.05 4.08 -4.46
N GLY A 121 -9.17 3.08 -4.41
CA GLY A 121 -9.30 1.90 -3.56
C GLY A 121 -9.32 2.20 -2.06
N PHE A 122 -8.77 3.34 -1.61
CA PHE A 122 -8.86 3.80 -0.21
C PHE A 122 -10.21 4.41 0.14
N LYS A 123 -11.13 4.52 -0.81
CA LYS A 123 -12.48 5.06 -0.61
C LYS A 123 -13.53 3.96 -0.74
N VAL A 124 -14.66 4.17 -0.09
CA VAL A 124 -15.86 3.32 -0.21
C VAL A 124 -17.09 4.19 -0.41
N VAL A 125 -18.11 3.63 -1.06
CA VAL A 125 -19.41 4.29 -1.24
C VAL A 125 -20.31 3.92 -0.07
N CYS A 126 -20.83 4.92 0.63
CA CYS A 126 -21.80 4.70 1.70
C CYS A 126 -23.11 4.14 1.12
N PRO A 127 -23.61 2.98 1.59
CA PRO A 127 -24.82 2.35 1.04
C PRO A 127 -26.10 3.15 1.34
N SER A 128 -26.06 4.02 2.35
CA SER A 128 -27.23 4.82 2.75
C SER A 128 -27.39 6.12 1.95
N CYS A 129 -26.29 6.80 1.62
CA CYS A 129 -26.35 8.12 0.96
C CYS A 129 -25.59 8.20 -0.37
N SER A 130 -24.97 7.10 -0.81
CA SER A 130 -24.21 6.99 -2.06
C SER A 130 -23.01 7.94 -2.20
N ARG A 131 -22.54 8.55 -1.11
CA ARG A 131 -21.33 9.40 -1.11
C ARG A 131 -20.07 8.59 -0.88
N LYS A 132 -18.97 8.98 -1.53
CA LYS A 132 -17.61 8.44 -1.28
C LYS A 132 -17.10 8.93 0.08
N ILE A 133 -16.57 8.03 0.89
CA ILE A 133 -15.90 8.29 2.18
C ILE A 133 -14.62 7.46 2.28
N GLU A 134 -13.81 7.67 3.32
CA GLU A 134 -12.61 6.85 3.56
C GLU A 134 -13.02 5.41 3.91
N ARG A 135 -12.29 4.42 3.39
CA ARG A 135 -12.59 2.98 3.56
C ARG A 135 -12.66 2.56 5.02
N ASN A 136 -11.82 3.15 5.87
CA ASN A 136 -11.68 2.77 7.27
C ASN A 136 -12.48 3.68 8.23
N ASP A 137 -13.31 4.59 7.71
CA ASP A 137 -14.20 5.39 8.55
C ASP A 137 -15.30 4.49 9.16
N PRO A 138 -15.44 4.41 10.50
CA PRO A 138 -16.48 3.59 11.14
C PRO A 138 -17.90 4.15 10.91
N PHE A 139 -18.00 5.42 10.50
CA PHE A 139 -19.25 6.10 10.21
C PHE A 139 -19.11 6.97 8.97
N CYS A 140 -20.16 7.00 8.14
CA CYS A 140 -20.24 7.95 7.05
C CYS A 140 -20.29 9.38 7.60
N ARG A 141 -19.24 10.16 7.35
CA ARG A 141 -19.13 11.58 7.74
C ARG A 141 -20.22 12.50 7.18
N PHE A 142 -21.07 12.01 6.27
CA PHE A 142 -22.14 12.79 5.65
C PHE A 142 -23.54 12.50 6.19
N CYS A 143 -23.86 11.25 6.50
CA CYS A 143 -25.20 10.85 6.98
C CYS A 143 -25.19 10.13 8.33
N GLY A 144 -24.03 9.88 8.92
CA GLY A 144 -23.89 9.15 10.18
C GLY A 144 -24.12 7.64 10.08
N HIS A 145 -24.34 7.09 8.88
CA HIS A 145 -24.52 5.65 8.69
C HIS A 145 -23.28 4.88 9.17
N ARG A 146 -23.48 3.87 10.03
CA ARG A 146 -22.39 3.00 10.48
C ARG A 146 -21.89 2.16 9.32
N MET A 147 -20.60 2.25 9.02
CA MET A 147 -19.98 1.42 8.01
C MET A 147 -19.72 0.04 8.60
N LYS A 148 -19.90 -1.01 7.78
CA LYS A 148 -19.42 -2.34 8.18
C LYS A 148 -17.89 -2.27 8.24
N ALA A 149 -17.29 -2.80 9.30
CA ALA A 149 -15.87 -3.05 9.31
C ALA A 149 -15.54 -3.94 8.10
N VAL A 150 -14.45 -3.63 7.41
CA VAL A 150 -13.87 -4.57 6.45
C VAL A 150 -13.32 -5.72 7.29
N GLU A 151 -14.14 -6.75 7.51
CA GLU A 151 -13.69 -7.99 8.13
C GLU A 151 -12.80 -8.73 7.11
N GLU A 152 -11.58 -9.06 7.53
CA GLU A 152 -10.52 -9.75 6.77
C GLU A 152 -10.92 -11.15 6.30
#